data_AF-A0A1F5UBS1-F1
#
_entry.id   AF-A0A1F5UBS1-F1
#
_cell.length_a   1.000
_cell.length_b   1.000
_cell.length_c   1.000
_cell.angle_alpha   90.00
_cell.angle_beta   90.00
_cell.angle_gamma   90.00
#
_symmetry.space_group_name_H-M   'P 1'
#
loop_
_entity.id
_entity.type
_entity.pdbx_description
1 polymer ?
#
loop_
_entity_poly.entity_id
_entity_poly.type
_entity_poly.pdbx_seq_one_letter_code
_entity_poly.pdbx_strand_id
1 'polypeptide(L)'
;MDNMIKLSNIKTSSGKEYKLNKLITGEYQYMDRYYQFNYIPEDLKECIHLKTCGDDKLISEKNQCVKFEISETADVCVLFADKFPVLPEWLKEYDITRYKITRQDSACCNFKGIFSVFKRRFQKGVVCLNGCSPEKILSENYIKSGGANYCMYSVIILKKSANL
;
A
#
# COMPACT_ATOMS: atom_id res chain seq x y z
N MET A 1 22.88 -16.76 -9.74
CA MET A 1 22.12 -15.72 -10.46
C MET A 1 20.99 -15.30 -9.54
N ASP A 2 21.01 -14.06 -9.07
CA ASP A 2 19.97 -13.55 -8.18
C ASP A 2 18.67 -13.37 -8.97
N ASN A 3 17.72 -14.29 -8.80
CA ASN A 3 16.34 -14.12 -9.25
C ASN A 3 15.64 -13.11 -8.35
N MET A 4 15.98 -11.83 -8.51
CA MET A 4 15.27 -10.73 -7.86
C MET A 4 14.09 -10.30 -8.73
N ILE A 5 12.89 -10.34 -8.15
CA ILE A 5 11.68 -9.74 -8.74
C ILE A 5 11.96 -8.26 -9.04
N LYS A 6 11.67 -7.84 -10.26
CA LYS A 6 11.76 -6.44 -10.70
C LYS A 6 10.37 -5.86 -10.85
N LEU A 7 10.20 -4.63 -10.38
CA LEU A 7 9.07 -3.77 -10.71
C LEU A 7 9.49 -2.73 -11.74
N SER A 8 8.67 -2.53 -12.76
CA SER A 8 8.91 -1.56 -13.82
C SER A 8 7.61 -0.93 -14.31
N ASN A 9 7.73 0.05 -15.22
CA ASN A 9 6.59 0.67 -15.92
C ASN A 9 5.49 1.19 -14.99
N ILE A 10 5.90 1.74 -13.85
CA ILE A 10 4.98 2.31 -12.86
C ILE A 10 4.30 3.54 -13.47
N LYS A 11 2.98 3.48 -13.59
CA LYS A 11 2.13 4.56 -14.09
C LYS A 11 0.99 4.81 -13.11
N THR A 12 0.88 6.04 -12.64
CA THR A 12 -0.19 6.49 -11.73
C THR A 12 -1.25 7.25 -12.53
N SER A 13 -2.50 7.18 -12.09
CA SER A 13 -3.58 7.97 -12.71
C SER A 13 -3.56 9.44 -12.28
N SER A 14 -2.94 9.75 -11.15
CA SER A 14 -2.74 11.11 -10.66
C SER A 14 -1.62 11.87 -11.38
N GLY A 15 -0.80 11.17 -12.16
CA GLY A 15 0.43 11.73 -12.76
C GLY A 15 1.58 11.92 -11.76
N LYS A 16 1.40 11.58 -10.48
CA LYS A 16 2.46 11.68 -9.47
C LYS A 16 3.46 10.53 -9.58
N GLU A 17 4.72 10.81 -9.27
CA GLU A 17 5.78 9.80 -9.32
C GLU A 17 5.75 8.89 -8.08
N TYR A 18 5.68 7.57 -8.28
CA TYR A 18 5.91 6.58 -7.23
C TYR A 18 7.30 5.97 -7.41
N LYS A 19 8.00 5.67 -6.30
CA LYS A 19 9.36 5.12 -6.34
C LYS A 19 9.48 3.82 -5.58
N LEU A 20 10.38 2.96 -6.06
CA LEU A 20 10.78 1.77 -5.34
C LEU A 20 11.76 2.13 -4.22
N ASN A 21 11.63 1.43 -3.10
CA ASN A 21 12.53 1.46 -1.97
C ASN A 21 12.59 0.07 -1.32
N LYS A 22 13.35 -0.07 -0.25
CA LYS A 22 13.27 -1.21 0.66
C LYS A 22 12.31 -0.91 1.81
N LEU A 23 11.56 -1.92 2.24
CA LEU A 23 10.75 -1.83 3.46
C LEU A 23 11.64 -2.01 4.70
N ILE A 24 12.05 -0.91 5.32
CA ILE A 24 12.90 -0.93 6.53
C ILE A 24 12.40 0.12 7.54
N THR A 25 12.70 -0.12 8.81
CA THR A 25 12.34 0.82 9.89
C THR A 25 13.05 2.16 9.68
N GLY A 26 12.36 3.26 9.93
CA GLY A 26 12.87 4.62 9.72
C GLY A 26 12.72 5.15 8.29
N GLU A 27 12.46 4.30 7.30
CA GLU A 27 12.20 4.78 5.93
C GLU A 27 10.83 5.42 5.79
N TYR A 28 10.73 6.39 4.89
CA TYR A 28 9.47 7.06 4.59
C TYR A 28 8.50 6.13 3.86
N GLN A 29 7.26 6.11 4.35
CA GLN A 29 6.16 5.37 3.75
C GLN A 29 5.71 5.97 2.41
N TYR A 30 5.73 7.31 2.29
CA TYR A 30 5.20 8.02 1.13
C TYR A 30 6.27 8.87 0.44
N MET A 31 5.95 9.31 -0.77
CA MET A 31 6.76 10.23 -1.56
C MET A 31 6.57 11.70 -1.18
N ASP A 32 5.38 12.03 -0.68
CA ASP A 32 4.90 13.41 -0.43
C ASP A 32 4.60 13.66 1.06
N ARG A 33 5.03 12.77 1.96
CA ARG A 33 4.86 12.88 3.42
C ARG A 33 6.05 12.27 4.15
N TYR A 34 6.39 12.84 5.31
CA TYR A 34 7.51 12.41 6.15
C TYR A 34 7.14 11.32 7.17
N TYR A 35 6.09 10.53 6.93
CA TYR A 35 5.74 9.44 7.83
C TYR A 35 6.71 8.28 7.69
N GLN A 36 7.30 7.84 8.79
CA GLN A 36 8.31 6.78 8.81
C GLN A 36 7.76 5.49 9.40
N PHE A 37 8.18 4.35 8.83
CA PHE A 37 7.89 3.04 9.41
C PHE A 37 8.58 2.88 10.77
N ASN A 38 7.91 2.18 11.68
CA ASN A 38 8.43 1.83 13.00
C ASN A 38 8.58 0.31 13.13
N TYR A 39 7.48 -0.41 13.38
CA TYR A 39 7.49 -1.87 13.43
C TYR A 39 7.21 -2.47 12.06
N ILE A 40 8.10 -3.37 11.63
CA ILE A 40 7.95 -4.20 10.43
C ILE A 40 8.24 -5.66 10.84
N PRO A 41 7.33 -6.62 10.57
CA PRO A 41 7.58 -8.04 10.78
C PRO A 41 8.83 -8.51 10.02
N GLU A 42 9.60 -9.41 10.61
CA GLU A 42 10.89 -9.86 10.06
C GLU A 42 10.76 -10.37 8.62
N ASP A 43 9.73 -11.18 8.34
CA ASP A 43 9.44 -11.73 7.01
C ASP A 43 9.19 -10.68 5.92
N LEU A 44 8.82 -9.46 6.32
CA LEU A 44 8.55 -8.35 5.40
C LEU A 44 9.74 -7.39 5.26
N LYS A 45 10.73 -7.45 6.16
CA LYS A 45 11.88 -6.54 6.11
C LYS A 45 12.66 -6.69 4.82
N GLU A 46 13.13 -5.55 4.34
CA GLU A 46 13.88 -5.38 3.10
C GLU A 46 13.17 -5.87 1.81
N CYS A 47 11.89 -6.25 1.89
CA CYS A 47 11.08 -6.48 0.70
C CYS A 47 10.96 -5.19 -0.13
N ILE A 48 10.61 -5.34 -1.40
CA ILE A 48 10.44 -4.18 -2.28
C ILE A 48 9.21 -3.41 -1.78
N HIS A 49 9.38 -2.12 -1.54
CA HIS A 49 8.33 -1.19 -1.16
C HIS A 49 8.11 -0.19 -2.30
N LEU A 50 6.91 -0.13 -2.85
CA LEU A 50 6.50 0.94 -3.74
C LEU A 50 5.95 2.09 -2.89
N LYS A 51 6.75 3.15 -2.76
CA LYS A 51 6.36 4.40 -2.09
C LYS A 51 5.30 5.09 -2.92
N THR A 52 4.09 5.14 -2.38
CA THR A 52 2.94 5.85 -2.96
C THR A 52 2.93 7.32 -2.55
N CYS A 53 2.08 8.13 -3.16
CA CYS A 53 1.80 9.50 -2.71
C CYS A 53 0.59 9.49 -1.79
N GLY A 54 0.74 9.99 -0.56
CA GLY A 54 -0.31 10.16 0.43
C GLY A 54 -1.52 10.95 -0.07
N ASP A 55 -1.34 11.88 -1.01
CA ASP A 55 -2.44 12.62 -1.61
C ASP A 55 -3.32 11.80 -2.55
N ASP A 56 -2.84 10.67 -3.06
CA ASP A 56 -3.63 9.80 -3.95
C ASP A 56 -4.67 8.97 -3.19
N LYS A 57 -4.74 9.10 -1.86
CA LYS A 57 -5.81 8.49 -1.04
C LYS A 57 -7.22 8.87 -1.48
N LEU A 58 -7.37 10.04 -2.12
CA LEU A 58 -8.67 10.52 -2.62
C LEU A 58 -9.14 9.81 -3.90
N ILE A 59 -8.28 9.02 -4.55
CA ILE A 59 -8.68 8.27 -5.74
C ILE A 59 -9.72 7.23 -5.31
N SER A 60 -10.87 7.26 -5.99
CA SER A 60 -11.98 6.33 -5.77
C SER A 60 -11.56 4.89 -6.06
N GLU A 61 -12.08 3.96 -5.25
CA GLU A 61 -11.95 2.52 -5.44
C GLU A 61 -12.43 2.01 -6.81
N LYS A 62 -13.24 2.78 -7.53
CA LYS A 62 -13.70 2.45 -8.90
C LYS A 62 -12.69 2.81 -9.98
N ASN A 63 -11.71 3.64 -9.65
CA ASN A 63 -10.70 4.12 -10.59
C ASN A 63 -9.38 3.42 -10.33
N GLN A 64 -8.65 3.12 -11.40
CA GLN A 64 -7.26 2.66 -11.28
C GLN A 64 -6.42 3.77 -10.63
N CYS A 65 -5.65 3.42 -9.60
CA CYS A 65 -4.71 4.33 -8.95
C CYS A 65 -3.31 4.19 -9.55
N VAL A 66 -2.82 2.97 -9.63
CA VAL A 66 -1.48 2.66 -10.13
C VAL A 66 -1.49 1.35 -10.91
N LYS A 67 -0.70 1.29 -11.97
CA LYS A 67 -0.32 0.06 -12.64
C LYS A 67 1.19 -0.05 -12.75
N PHE A 68 1.70 -1.26 -12.71
CA PHE A 68 3.12 -1.56 -12.87
C PHE A 68 3.27 -2.98 -13.41
N GLU A 69 4.48 -3.31 -13.84
CA GLU A 69 4.82 -4.66 -14.31
C GLU A 69 5.71 -5.36 -13.30
N ILE A 70 5.46 -6.66 -13.11
CA ILE A 70 6.31 -7.57 -12.34
C ILE A 70 6.98 -8.58 -13.26
N SER A 71 8.28 -8.81 -13.06
CA SER A 71 9.08 -9.67 -13.93
C SER A 71 8.82 -11.17 -13.77
N GLU A 72 8.22 -11.56 -12.65
CA GLU A 72 7.98 -12.95 -12.23
C GLU A 72 6.68 -13.03 -11.43
N THR A 73 6.16 -14.24 -11.23
CA THR A 73 5.02 -14.48 -10.34
C THR A 73 5.40 -14.12 -8.90
N ALA A 74 4.61 -13.26 -8.27
CA ALA A 74 4.93 -12.70 -6.96
C ALA A 74 3.67 -12.46 -6.12
N ASP A 75 3.87 -12.42 -4.81
CA ASP A 75 2.85 -11.98 -3.87
C ASP A 75 2.93 -10.46 -3.73
N VAL A 76 1.84 -9.78 -4.12
CA VAL A 76 1.66 -8.34 -4.00
C VAL A 76 0.85 -8.07 -2.74
N CYS A 77 1.47 -7.36 -1.82
CA CYS A 77 0.90 -7.01 -0.53
C CYS A 77 0.48 -5.54 -0.50
N VAL A 78 -0.72 -5.25 0.00
CA VAL A 78 -1.24 -3.91 0.20
C VAL A 78 -1.27 -3.63 1.71
N LEU A 79 -0.58 -2.56 2.13
CA LEU A 79 -0.66 -2.05 3.50
C LEU A 79 -1.85 -1.10 3.55
N PHE A 80 -2.93 -1.52 4.20
CA PHE A 80 -4.13 -0.71 4.31
C PHE A 80 -4.35 -0.30 5.76
N ALA A 81 -4.69 0.97 5.99
CA ALA A 81 -4.78 1.52 7.32
C ALA A 81 -6.01 0.97 8.06
N ASP A 82 -5.80 0.47 9.28
CA ASP A 82 -6.87 -0.10 10.13
C ASP A 82 -7.92 0.92 10.56
N LYS A 83 -7.59 2.21 10.44
CA LYS A 83 -8.48 3.32 10.75
C LYS A 83 -9.63 3.47 9.76
N PHE A 84 -9.57 2.87 8.57
CA PHE A 84 -10.68 2.93 7.62
C PHE A 84 -11.89 2.15 8.16
N PRO A 85 -13.08 2.76 8.21
CA PRO A 85 -14.28 2.05 8.69
C PRO A 85 -14.82 1.03 7.68
N VAL A 86 -14.42 1.15 6.42
CA VAL A 86 -14.85 0.28 5.31
C VAL A 86 -13.64 0.00 4.43
N LEU A 87 -13.45 -1.26 4.04
CA LEU A 87 -12.45 -1.65 3.05
C LEU A 87 -12.96 -1.41 1.63
N PRO A 88 -12.11 -0.99 0.68
CA PRO A 88 -12.45 -0.98 -0.73
C PRO A 88 -12.88 -2.37 -1.21
N GLU A 89 -13.86 -2.45 -2.10
CA GLU A 89 -14.41 -3.71 -2.60
C GLU A 89 -13.32 -4.57 -3.27
N TRP A 90 -12.46 -3.94 -4.07
CA TRP A 90 -11.36 -4.63 -4.77
C TRP A 90 -10.35 -5.27 -3.80
N LEU A 91 -10.21 -4.73 -2.59
CA LEU A 91 -9.28 -5.25 -1.59
C LEU A 91 -9.80 -6.54 -0.93
N LYS A 92 -11.10 -6.82 -1.02
CA LYS A 92 -11.69 -8.06 -0.51
C LYS A 92 -11.27 -9.30 -1.30
N GLU A 93 -10.75 -9.11 -2.51
CA GLU A 93 -10.13 -10.18 -3.32
C GLU A 93 -8.73 -10.57 -2.81
N TYR A 94 -8.22 -9.90 -1.77
CA TYR A 94 -6.94 -10.19 -1.14
C TYR A 94 -7.16 -10.94 0.18
N ASP A 95 -6.29 -11.89 0.46
CA ASP A 95 -6.25 -12.57 1.74
C ASP A 95 -5.69 -11.63 2.80
N ILE A 96 -6.43 -11.42 3.89
CA ILE A 96 -5.90 -10.73 5.06
C ILE A 96 -4.87 -11.62 5.75
N THR A 97 -3.70 -11.06 6.06
CA THR A 97 -2.64 -11.77 6.79
C THR A 97 -2.70 -11.44 8.29
N ARG A 98 -1.95 -12.18 9.12
CA ARG A 98 -1.75 -11.83 10.53
C ARG A 98 -0.83 -10.62 10.76
N TYR A 99 -0.23 -10.09 9.70
CA TYR A 99 0.80 -9.06 9.82
C TYR A 99 0.23 -7.66 9.96
N LYS A 100 0.89 -6.92 10.87
CA LYS A 100 0.69 -5.51 11.12
C LYS A 100 2.00 -4.78 10.89
N ILE A 101 1.92 -3.60 10.28
CA ILE A 101 3.02 -2.64 10.17
C ILE A 101 2.58 -1.35 10.84
N THR A 102 3.51 -0.69 11.54
CA THR A 102 3.23 0.57 12.23
C THR A 102 4.14 1.70 11.75
N ARG A 103 3.72 2.93 12.00
CA ARG A 103 4.52 4.15 11.86
C ARG A 103 5.04 4.65 13.20
N GLN A 104 5.99 5.56 13.17
CA GLN A 104 6.48 6.20 14.39
C GLN A 104 5.40 7.04 15.09
N ASP A 105 4.47 7.63 14.34
CA ASP A 105 3.39 8.46 14.86
C ASP A 105 2.12 7.67 15.22
N SER A 106 2.25 6.36 15.36
CA SER A 106 1.12 5.45 15.61
C SER A 106 0.52 5.66 16.99
N ALA A 107 -0.80 5.51 17.09
CA ALA A 107 -1.51 5.55 18.36
C ALA A 107 -2.56 4.44 18.39
N CYS A 108 -2.36 3.46 19.29
CA CYS A 108 -3.26 2.31 19.42
C CYS A 108 -4.68 2.71 19.84
N CYS A 109 -4.84 3.81 20.59
CA CYS A 109 -6.14 4.28 21.05
C CYS A 109 -7.10 4.70 19.93
N ASN A 110 -6.60 5.00 18.73
CA ASN A 110 -7.41 5.46 17.60
C ASN A 110 -6.97 4.86 16.25
N PHE A 111 -6.20 3.77 16.29
CA PHE A 111 -5.65 3.06 15.13
C PHE A 111 -4.85 3.92 14.15
N LYS A 112 -4.41 5.12 14.56
CA LYS A 112 -3.57 5.97 13.72
C LYS A 112 -2.25 5.25 13.44
N GLY A 113 -1.83 5.23 12.18
CA GLY A 113 -0.53 4.70 11.78
C GLY A 113 -0.39 3.18 11.87
N ILE A 114 -1.49 2.43 12.06
CA ILE A 114 -1.50 0.97 12.11
C ILE A 114 -2.09 0.44 10.81
N PHE A 115 -1.40 -0.52 10.18
CA PHE A 115 -1.76 -1.05 8.87
C PHE A 115 -1.84 -2.57 8.91
N SER A 116 -2.94 -3.12 8.40
CA SER A 116 -3.06 -4.53 8.03
C SER A 116 -2.40 -4.79 6.69
N VAL A 117 -1.81 -5.98 6.56
CA VAL A 117 -1.23 -6.44 5.30
C VAL A 117 -2.18 -7.41 4.61
N PHE A 118 -2.63 -7.04 3.43
CA PHE A 118 -3.47 -7.84 2.54
C PHE A 118 -2.62 -8.41 1.41
N LYS A 119 -2.71 -9.70 1.12
CA LYS A 119 -1.89 -10.38 0.10
C LYS A 119 -2.75 -10.89 -1.04
N ARG A 120 -2.24 -10.75 -2.26
CA ARG A 120 -2.74 -11.52 -3.43
C ARG A 120 -1.57 -11.94 -4.31
N ARG A 121 -1.67 -13.14 -4.87
CA ARG A 121 -0.68 -13.66 -5.81
C ARG A 121 -0.99 -13.21 -7.23
N PHE A 122 0.02 -12.67 -7.91
CA PHE A 122 -0.06 -12.26 -9.31
C PHE A 122 0.92 -13.06 -10.15
N GLN A 123 0.50 -13.44 -11.36
CA GLN A 123 1.40 -13.97 -12.36
C GLN A 123 2.28 -12.85 -12.93
N LYS A 124 3.42 -13.21 -13.52
CA LYS A 124 4.26 -12.28 -14.30
C LYS A 124 3.39 -11.44 -15.24
N GLY A 125 3.63 -10.13 -15.26
CA GLY A 125 2.92 -9.21 -16.16
C GLY A 125 2.45 -7.95 -15.44
N VAL A 126 1.35 -7.38 -15.94
CA VAL A 126 0.79 -6.12 -15.44
C VAL A 126 -0.05 -6.36 -14.19
N VAL A 127 0.21 -5.58 -13.15
CA VAL A 127 -0.59 -5.48 -11.93
C VAL A 127 -1.27 -4.12 -11.92
N CYS A 128 -2.58 -4.10 -11.71
CA CYS A 128 -3.38 -2.89 -11.56
C CYS A 128 -3.97 -2.85 -10.15
N LEU A 129 -3.81 -1.72 -9.47
CA LEU A 129 -4.40 -1.45 -8.16
C LEU A 129 -5.32 -0.23 -8.27
N ASN A 130 -6.50 -0.37 -7.69
CA ASN A 130 -7.51 0.68 -7.68
C ASN A 130 -7.35 1.63 -6.49
N GLY A 131 -8.09 2.73 -6.50
CA GLY A 131 -8.04 3.77 -5.48
C GLY A 131 -8.31 3.28 -4.06
N CYS A 132 -7.76 4.03 -3.11
CA CYS A 132 -7.81 3.75 -1.68
C CYS A 132 -9.19 4.01 -1.07
N SER A 133 -9.97 4.94 -1.63
CA SER A 133 -11.19 5.44 -1.00
C SER A 133 -12.43 4.67 -1.44
N PRO A 134 -13.12 3.96 -0.52
CA PRO A 134 -14.45 3.44 -0.78
C PRO A 134 -15.44 4.54 -1.15
N GLU A 135 -16.37 4.26 -2.06
CA GLU A 135 -17.42 5.21 -2.46
C GLU A 135 -18.25 5.68 -1.25
N LYS A 136 -18.48 4.77 -0.30
CA LYS A 136 -19.23 5.05 0.93
C LYS A 136 -18.61 6.13 1.82
N ILE A 137 -17.30 6.39 1.69
CA ILE A 137 -16.60 7.41 2.50
C ILE A 137 -16.24 8.68 1.71
N LEU A 138 -16.41 8.67 0.37
CA LEU A 138 -16.16 9.80 -0.53
C LEU A 138 -17.26 10.89 -0.42
N SER A 139 -17.59 11.27 0.80
CA SER A 139 -18.46 12.42 1.08
C SER A 139 -17.77 13.74 0.68
N GLU A 140 -18.57 14.77 0.44
CA GLU A 140 -18.05 16.12 0.13
C GLU A 140 -17.09 16.62 1.22
N ASN A 141 -17.38 16.35 2.50
CA ASN A 141 -16.50 16.72 3.62
C ASN A 141 -15.16 15.98 3.58
N TYR A 142 -15.17 14.69 3.25
CA TYR A 142 -13.93 13.92 3.09
C TYR A 142 -13.05 14.53 1.99
N ILE A 143 -13.64 14.82 0.83
CA ILE A 143 -12.94 15.42 -0.31
C ILE A 143 -12.41 16.82 0.04
N LYS A 144 -13.24 17.69 0.61
CA LYS A 144 -12.85 19.06 1.04
C LYS A 144 -11.73 19.07 2.06
N SER A 145 -11.69 18.07 2.95
CA SER A 145 -10.60 17.92 3.94
C SER A 145 -9.30 17.39 3.35
N GLY A 146 -9.27 17.05 2.06
CA GLY A 146 -8.13 16.37 1.43
C GLY A 146 -7.96 14.93 1.95
N GLY A 147 -9.04 14.31 2.45
CA GLY A 147 -9.02 12.99 3.07
C GLY A 147 -8.32 12.98 4.43
N ALA A 148 -8.45 14.07 5.20
CA ALA A 148 -7.86 14.19 6.52
C ALA A 148 -8.23 12.99 7.40
N ASN A 149 -7.32 12.60 8.30
CA ASN A 149 -7.42 11.44 9.18
C ASN A 149 -7.28 10.06 8.53
N TYR A 150 -7.21 9.97 7.21
CA TYR A 150 -7.02 8.73 6.47
C TYR A 150 -5.68 8.70 5.72
N CYS A 151 -5.23 7.50 5.40
CA CYS A 151 -3.92 7.24 4.81
C CYS A 151 -4.07 6.62 3.42
N MET A 152 -3.15 6.93 2.51
CA MET A 152 -3.01 6.17 1.27
C MET A 152 -2.44 4.78 1.60
N TYR A 153 -2.79 3.75 0.85
CA TYR A 153 -2.13 2.46 0.99
C TYR A 153 -0.68 2.51 0.48
N SER A 154 0.17 1.60 0.93
CA SER A 154 1.48 1.32 0.32
C SER A 154 1.47 -0.09 -0.27
N VAL A 155 2.44 -0.42 -1.12
CA VAL A 155 2.54 -1.74 -1.73
C VAL A 155 3.89 -2.37 -1.40
N ILE A 156 3.88 -3.63 -0.97
CA ILE A 156 5.06 -4.48 -0.77
C ILE A 156 5.03 -5.61 -1.78
N ILE A 157 6.19 -6.01 -2.28
CA ILE A 157 6.36 -7.18 -3.13
C ILE A 157 7.31 -8.14 -2.42
N LEU A 158 6.81 -9.36 -2.15
CA LEU A 158 7.59 -10.35 -1.43
C LEU A 158 8.62 -11.01 -2.35
N LYS A 159 9.85 -11.16 -1.85
CA LYS A 159 10.97 -11.76 -2.61
C LYS A 159 10.81 -13.27 -2.84
N LYS A 160 10.02 -13.94 -2.02
CA LYS A 160 9.60 -15.35 -2.13
C LYS A 160 8.17 -15.45 -1.64
N SER A 161 7.42 -16.46 -2.09
CA SER A 161 6.16 -16.83 -1.45
C SER A 161 6.47 -17.19 0.01
N ALA A 162 6.31 -16.24 0.92
CA ALA A 162 6.39 -16.53 2.34
C ALA A 162 5.09 -17.26 2.69
N ASN A 163 5.20 -18.32 3.51
CA ASN A 163 4.04 -18.89 4.18
C ASN A 163 3.57 -17.87 5.23
N LEU A 164 2.91 -16.80 4.76
CA LEU A 164 2.23 -15.81 5.59
C LEU A 164 1.03 -16.47 6.26
#